data_AF-J2ZC68-F1
#
_entry.id   AF-J2ZC68-F1
#
_cell.length_a   1.000
_cell.length_b   1.000
_cell.length_c   1.000
_cell.angle_alpha   90.00
_cell.angle_beta   90.00
_cell.angle_gamma   90.00
#
_symmetry.space_group_name_H-M   'P 1'
#
loop_
_entity.id
_entity.type
_entity.pdbx_description
1 polymer ?
#
loop_
_entity_poly.entity_id
_entity_poly.type
_entity_poly.pdbx_seq_one_letter_code
_entity_poly.pdbx_strand_id
1 'polypeptide(L)'
;MSLHSNKTLTTSLLAGVATLALTALLWTWFDFSTRAGNELVFAYVGVGAFCLGVLPTALFTTKRLVSPVVVVSTLYLLSAYGTWSLVDSGLTPVDPTPFGWFLLGWPVVAVVALLVGGVELGLRRVRDASGPTVG
;
A
#
# COMPACT_ATOMS: atom_id res chain seq x y z
N MET A 1 -16.84 -24.14 7.11
CA MET A 1 -15.65 -23.56 6.44
C MET A 1 -15.80 -22.06 6.07
N SER A 2 -16.91 -21.36 6.42
CA SER A 2 -17.18 -19.98 5.96
C SER A 2 -16.65 -18.84 6.86
N LEU A 3 -16.47 -19.07 8.16
CA LEU A 3 -16.15 -18.01 9.13
C LEU A 3 -14.75 -17.38 8.96
N HIS A 4 -13.75 -18.17 8.56
CA HIS A 4 -12.37 -17.68 8.41
C HIS A 4 -12.20 -16.84 7.13
N SER A 5 -12.89 -17.24 6.06
CA SER A 5 -12.91 -16.50 4.79
C SER A 5 -13.55 -15.12 4.97
N ASN A 6 -14.69 -15.05 5.68
CA ASN A 6 -15.40 -13.80 5.90
C ASN A 6 -14.57 -12.78 6.71
N LYS A 7 -13.85 -13.22 7.75
CA LYS A 7 -12.99 -12.33 8.56
C LYS A 7 -11.81 -11.76 7.76
N THR A 8 -11.24 -12.57 6.88
CA THR A 8 -10.15 -12.13 5.99
C THR A 8 -10.64 -11.09 4.99
N LEU A 9 -11.81 -11.33 4.42
CA LEU A 9 -12.43 -10.42 3.47
C LEU A 9 -12.83 -9.10 4.14
N THR A 10 -13.45 -9.14 5.32
CA THR A 10 -13.82 -7.90 6.03
C THR A 10 -12.61 -7.08 6.47
N THR A 11 -11.57 -7.71 7.01
CA THR A 11 -10.36 -7.01 7.46
C THR A 11 -9.59 -6.37 6.31
N SER A 12 -9.43 -7.07 5.18
CA SER A 12 -8.76 -6.52 4.00
C SER A 12 -9.55 -5.38 3.36
N LEU A 13 -10.88 -5.50 3.26
CA LEU A 13 -11.73 -4.40 2.80
C LEU A 13 -11.65 -3.18 3.71
N LEU A 14 -11.70 -3.37 5.04
CA LEU A 14 -11.56 -2.28 6.01
C LEU A 14 -10.21 -1.58 5.87
N ALA A 15 -9.12 -2.33 5.66
CA ALA A 15 -7.82 -1.76 5.40
C ALA A 15 -7.80 -0.93 4.10
N GLY A 16 -8.40 -1.45 3.03
CA GLY A 16 -8.57 -0.71 1.77
C GLY A 16 -9.30 0.62 1.96
N VAL A 17 -10.43 0.60 2.67
CA VAL A 17 -11.22 1.80 2.97
C VAL A 17 -10.43 2.77 3.84
N ALA A 18 -9.73 2.27 4.86
CA ALA A 18 -8.90 3.10 5.73
C ALA A 18 -7.76 3.79 4.95
N THR A 19 -7.06 3.05 4.08
CA THR A 19 -6.01 3.61 3.23
C THR A 19 -6.55 4.61 2.23
N LEU A 20 -7.73 4.35 1.64
CA LEU A 20 -8.41 5.31 0.77
C LEU A 20 -8.80 6.59 1.51
N ALA A 21 -9.39 6.47 2.71
CA ALA A 21 -9.78 7.62 3.53
C ALA A 21 -8.57 8.45 3.96
N LEU A 22 -7.48 7.81 4.39
CA LEU A 22 -6.23 8.49 4.73
C LEU A 22 -5.63 9.20 3.52
N THR A 23 -5.71 8.58 2.34
CA THR A 23 -5.23 9.18 1.09
C THR A 23 -6.06 10.38 0.72
N ALA A 24 -7.39 10.31 0.85
CA ALA A 24 -8.28 11.44 0.61
C ALA A 24 -7.99 12.60 1.57
N LEU A 25 -7.71 12.30 2.85
CA LEU A 25 -7.33 13.30 3.85
C LEU A 25 -6.00 13.98 3.51
N LEU A 26 -4.98 13.21 3.12
CA LEU A 26 -3.69 13.77 2.71
C LEU A 26 -3.80 14.55 1.40
N TRP A 27 -4.65 14.10 0.48
CA TRP A 27 -4.92 14.78 -0.79
C TRP A 27 -5.50 16.19 -0.57
N THR A 28 -6.48 16.32 0.34
CA THR A 28 -7.05 17.62 0.70
C THR A 28 -6.07 18.46 1.50
N TRP A 29 -5.32 17.84 2.42
CA TRP A 29 -4.33 18.55 3.24
C TRP A 29 -3.18 19.13 2.39
N PHE A 30 -2.73 18.43 1.36
CA PHE A 30 -1.71 18.92 0.41
C PHE A 30 -2.29 19.76 -0.74
N ASP A 31 -3.58 20.10 -0.69
CA ASP A 31 -4.29 20.91 -1.70
C ASP A 31 -4.18 20.38 -3.15
N PHE A 32 -4.19 19.07 -3.33
CA PHE A 32 -4.19 18.48 -4.68
C PHE A 32 -5.55 18.59 -5.38
N SER A 33 -6.59 19.07 -4.69
CA SER A 33 -7.93 19.34 -5.25
C SER A 33 -7.90 20.32 -6.41
N THR A 34 -7.02 21.31 -6.40
CA THR A 34 -6.88 22.29 -7.49
C THR A 34 -6.22 21.70 -8.74
N ARG A 35 -5.48 20.58 -8.58
CA ARG A 35 -4.85 19.82 -9.66
C ARG A 35 -5.78 18.75 -10.25
N ALA A 36 -6.98 18.58 -9.68
CA ALA A 36 -7.95 17.55 -10.02
C ALA A 36 -8.84 17.89 -11.23
N GLY A 37 -8.32 18.59 -12.23
CA GLY A 37 -9.04 18.85 -13.49
C GLY A 37 -9.34 17.58 -14.32
N ASN A 38 -9.05 16.39 -13.80
CA ASN A 38 -9.20 15.11 -14.50
C ASN A 38 -9.78 14.04 -13.56
N GLU A 39 -11.09 13.81 -13.65
CA GLU A 39 -11.84 12.81 -12.89
C GLU A 39 -11.24 11.39 -13.00
N LEU A 40 -10.61 11.07 -14.14
CA LEU A 40 -9.97 9.77 -14.37
C LEU A 40 -8.73 9.58 -13.49
N VAL A 41 -7.96 10.65 -13.27
CA VAL A 41 -6.77 10.60 -12.39
C VAL A 41 -7.22 10.39 -10.94
N PHE A 42 -8.28 11.07 -10.53
CA PHE A 42 -8.87 10.89 -9.21
C PHE A 42 -9.33 9.45 -8.98
N ALA A 43 -10.08 8.88 -9.94
CA ALA A 43 -10.52 7.49 -9.88
C ALA A 43 -9.34 6.51 -9.86
N TYR A 44 -8.33 6.73 -10.71
CA TYR A 44 -7.12 5.90 -10.78
C TYR A 44 -6.37 5.85 -9.46
N VAL A 45 -6.13 7.02 -8.85
CA VAL A 45 -5.43 7.14 -7.57
C VAL A 45 -6.27 6.55 -6.43
N GLY A 46 -7.60 6.75 -6.46
CA GLY A 46 -8.51 6.15 -5.49
C GLY A 46 -8.50 4.62 -5.51
N VAL A 47 -8.54 4.03 -6.71
CA VAL A 47 -8.38 2.58 -6.91
C VAL A 47 -7.02 2.11 -6.40
N GLY A 48 -5.96 2.85 -6.72
CA GLY A 48 -4.60 2.55 -6.25
C GLY A 48 -4.49 2.52 -4.72
N ALA A 49 -4.99 3.55 -4.04
CA ALA A 49 -4.98 3.63 -2.58
C ALA A 49 -5.77 2.47 -1.95
N PHE A 50 -6.94 2.15 -2.50
CA PHE A 50 -7.73 1.01 -2.05
C PHE A 50 -6.98 -0.31 -2.25
N CYS A 51 -6.44 -0.56 -3.44
CA CYS A 51 -5.67 -1.78 -3.75
C CYS A 51 -4.44 -1.94 -2.87
N LEU A 52 -3.70 -0.85 -2.63
CA LEU A 52 -2.53 -0.84 -1.73
C LEU A 52 -2.90 -1.08 -0.27
N GLY A 53 -4.14 -0.81 0.16
CA GLY A 53 -4.63 -1.24 1.48
C GLY A 53 -5.07 -2.71 1.50
N VAL A 54 -5.84 -3.14 0.49
CA VAL A 54 -6.44 -4.49 0.44
C VAL A 54 -5.39 -5.57 0.24
N LEU A 55 -4.54 -5.45 -0.80
CA LEU A 55 -3.65 -6.52 -1.25
C LEU A 55 -2.64 -6.97 -0.18
N PRO A 56 -1.83 -6.08 0.42
CA PRO A 56 -0.88 -6.49 1.45
C PRO A 56 -1.59 -7.01 2.71
N THR A 57 -2.74 -6.44 3.08
CA THR A 57 -3.54 -6.91 4.22
C THR A 57 -4.12 -8.30 3.98
N ALA A 58 -4.59 -8.59 2.77
CA ALA A 58 -5.05 -9.92 2.39
C ALA A 58 -3.90 -10.94 2.46
N LEU A 59 -2.69 -10.59 2.02
CA LEU A 59 -1.51 -11.46 2.16
C LEU A 59 -1.09 -11.68 3.61
N PHE A 60 -1.19 -10.65 4.44
CA PHE A 60 -0.93 -10.77 5.88
C PHE A 60 -1.96 -11.67 6.56
N THR A 61 -3.25 -11.50 6.29
CA THR A 61 -4.33 -12.25 6.95
C THR A 61 -4.40 -13.71 6.48
N THR A 62 -4.13 -13.99 5.20
CA THR A 62 -4.19 -15.35 4.63
C THR A 62 -2.89 -16.13 4.81
N LYS A 63 -1.73 -15.49 4.62
CA LYS A 63 -0.42 -16.15 4.56
C LYS A 63 0.55 -15.69 5.65
N ARG A 64 0.14 -14.76 6.52
CA ARG A 64 0.99 -14.14 7.56
C ARG A 64 2.27 -13.53 6.97
N LEU A 65 2.21 -13.01 5.76
CA LEU A 65 3.32 -12.31 5.12
C LEU A 65 3.33 -10.87 5.62
N VAL A 66 4.39 -10.50 6.35
CA VAL A 66 4.51 -9.17 6.97
C VAL A 66 5.17 -8.20 6.01
N SER A 67 6.08 -8.70 5.16
CA SER A 67 6.86 -7.85 4.28
C SER A 67 6.06 -6.99 3.30
N PRO A 68 4.93 -7.44 2.69
CA PRO A 68 4.16 -6.59 1.79
C PRO A 68 3.53 -5.39 2.51
N VAL A 69 3.05 -5.60 3.74
CA VAL A 69 2.47 -4.53 4.57
C VAL A 69 3.54 -3.50 4.91
N VAL A 70 4.70 -3.96 5.39
CA VAL A 70 5.81 -3.08 5.75
C VAL A 70 6.27 -2.25 4.55
N VAL A 71 6.49 -2.87 3.39
CA VAL A 71 6.93 -2.16 2.18
C VAL A 71 5.94 -1.06 1.79
N VAL A 72 4.65 -1.38 1.70
CA VAL A 72 3.63 -0.40 1.30
C VAL A 72 3.50 0.72 2.33
N SER A 73 3.42 0.39 3.62
CA SER A 73 3.28 1.38 4.70
C SER A 73 4.50 2.30 4.78
N THR A 74 5.71 1.76 4.65
CA THR A 74 6.94 2.57 4.68
C THR A 74 7.01 3.51 3.49
N LEU A 75 6.76 3.02 2.26
CA LEU A 75 6.75 3.88 1.07
C LEU A 75 5.68 4.96 1.15
N TYR A 76 4.49 4.62 1.65
CA TYR A 76 3.40 5.57 1.87
C TYR A 76 3.84 6.69 2.83
N LEU A 77 4.33 6.33 4.02
CA LEU A 77 4.74 7.30 5.03
C LEU A 77 5.91 8.18 4.56
N LEU A 78 6.92 7.59 3.92
CA LEU A 78 8.07 8.34 3.39
C LEU A 78 7.64 9.32 2.29
N SER A 79 6.72 8.91 1.42
CA SER A 79 6.20 9.79 0.36
C SER A 79 5.36 10.95 0.90
N ALA A 80 4.51 10.68 1.90
CA ALA A 80 3.73 11.69 2.61
C ALA A 80 4.65 12.66 3.37
N TYR A 81 5.64 12.14 4.10
CA TYR A 81 6.63 12.94 4.82
C TYR A 81 7.46 13.82 3.87
N GLY A 82 7.93 13.26 2.75
CA GLY A 82 8.70 14.02 1.75
C GLY A 82 7.87 15.14 1.12
N THR A 83 6.57 14.94 0.96
CA THR A 83 5.66 16.00 0.51
C THR A 83 5.48 17.06 1.58
N TRP A 84 5.21 16.65 2.82
CA TRP A 84 5.08 17.55 3.97
C TRP A 84 6.33 18.42 4.16
N SER A 85 7.54 17.85 4.08
CA SER A 85 8.78 18.62 4.22
C SER A 85 8.99 19.68 3.13
N LEU A 86 8.52 19.42 1.90
CA LEU A 86 8.59 20.40 0.82
C LEU A 86 7.60 21.55 1.05
N VAL A 87 6.37 21.22 1.45
CA VAL A 87 5.34 22.21 1.75
C VAL A 87 5.74 23.07 2.95
N ASP A 88 6.26 22.46 4.02
CA ASP A 88 6.68 23.14 5.25
C ASP A 88 7.87 24.09 5.01
N SER A 89 8.76 23.74 4.09
CA SER A 89 9.87 24.63 3.67
C SER A 89 9.45 25.77 2.74
N GLY A 90 8.15 25.90 2.43
CA GLY A 90 7.62 26.96 1.57
C GLY A 90 7.92 26.78 0.09
N LEU A 91 8.42 25.61 -0.32
CA LEU A 91 8.68 25.30 -1.73
C LEU A 91 7.39 24.90 -2.43
N THR A 92 7.12 25.49 -3.59
CA THR A 92 6.05 25.04 -4.49
C THR A 92 6.57 23.92 -5.39
N PRO A 93 6.09 22.67 -5.25
CA PRO A 93 6.62 21.56 -6.04
C PRO A 93 6.28 21.75 -7.53
N VAL A 94 7.32 21.77 -8.37
CA VAL A 94 7.25 21.93 -9.83
C VAL A 94 6.82 20.65 -10.57
N ASP A 95 6.78 19.52 -9.88
CA ASP A 95 6.42 18.19 -10.39
C ASP A 95 5.40 17.52 -9.45
N PRO A 96 4.86 16.32 -9.78
CA PRO A 96 4.16 15.54 -8.77
C PRO A 96 5.06 15.42 -7.54
N THR A 97 4.51 15.69 -6.35
CA THR A 97 5.29 15.57 -5.11
C THR A 97 5.68 14.11 -4.87
N PRO A 98 6.56 13.78 -3.91
CA PRO A 98 6.83 12.39 -3.58
C PRO A 98 5.54 11.56 -3.33
N PHE A 99 4.55 12.13 -2.65
CA PHE A 99 3.23 11.51 -2.46
C PHE A 99 2.44 11.40 -3.76
N GLY A 100 2.46 12.43 -4.61
CA GLY A 100 1.88 12.37 -5.94
C GLY A 100 2.47 11.24 -6.81
N TRP A 101 3.80 11.08 -6.80
CA TRP A 101 4.48 9.99 -7.51
C TRP A 101 4.17 8.62 -6.94
N PHE A 102 4.09 8.49 -5.62
CA PHE A 102 3.67 7.26 -4.97
C PHE A 102 2.27 6.83 -5.44
N LEU A 103 1.33 7.78 -5.50
CA LEU A 103 -0.03 7.54 -5.93
C LEU A 103 -0.14 7.25 -7.43
N LEU A 104 0.60 7.97 -8.28
CA LEU A 104 0.62 7.71 -9.72
C LEU A 104 1.33 6.39 -10.07
N GLY A 105 2.35 6.02 -9.29
CA GLY A 105 3.17 4.82 -9.46
C GLY A 105 2.69 3.61 -8.68
N TRP A 106 1.46 3.64 -8.13
CA TRP A 106 0.95 2.58 -7.26
C TRP A 106 1.05 1.15 -7.84
N PRO A 107 0.94 0.89 -9.17
CA PRO A 107 1.10 -0.45 -9.71
C PRO A 107 2.51 -0.98 -9.50
N VAL A 108 3.53 -0.13 -9.60
CA VAL A 108 4.93 -0.49 -9.35
C VAL A 108 5.11 -0.83 -7.86
N VAL A 109 4.55 -0.02 -6.97
CA VAL A 109 4.56 -0.29 -5.53
C VAL A 109 3.93 -1.64 -5.21
N ALA A 110 2.78 -1.94 -5.83
CA ALA A 110 2.10 -3.22 -5.66
C ALA A 110 2.97 -4.39 -6.15
N VAL A 111 3.57 -4.29 -7.34
CA VAL A 111 4.48 -5.32 -7.88
C VAL A 111 5.66 -5.54 -6.93
N VAL A 112 6.31 -4.49 -6.44
CA VAL A 112 7.42 -4.61 -5.49
C VAL A 112 6.96 -5.31 -4.20
N ALA A 113 5.84 -4.89 -3.62
CA ALA A 113 5.31 -5.53 -2.40
C ALA A 113 4.99 -7.02 -2.61
N LEU A 114 4.44 -7.38 -3.76
CA LEU A 114 4.16 -8.78 -4.11
C LEU A 114 5.44 -9.60 -4.32
N LEU A 115 6.45 -9.03 -4.96
CA LEU A 115 7.75 -9.70 -5.15
C LEU A 115 8.43 -9.97 -3.82
N VAL A 116 8.48 -8.97 -2.92
CA VAL A 116 9.06 -9.13 -1.58
C VAL A 116 8.28 -10.17 -0.77
N GLY A 117 6.94 -10.13 -0.83
CA GLY A 117 6.08 -11.17 -0.24
C GLY A 117 6.31 -12.57 -0.81
N GLY A 118 6.57 -12.66 -2.12
CA GLY A 118 6.90 -13.91 -2.81
C GLY A 118 8.22 -14.49 -2.35
N VAL A 119 9.24 -13.65 -2.16
CA VAL A 119 10.54 -14.05 -1.59
C VAL A 119 10.37 -14.57 -0.16
N GLU A 120 9.64 -13.84 0.70
CA GLU A 120 9.34 -14.27 2.07
C GLU A 120 8.63 -15.64 2.08
N LEU A 121 7.66 -15.84 1.19
CA LEU A 121 6.93 -17.11 1.08
C LEU A 121 7.85 -18.25 0.60
N GLY A 122 8.73 -17.98 -0.37
CA GLY A 122 9.70 -18.95 -0.88
C GLY A 122 10.66 -19.41 0.21
N LEU A 123 11.23 -18.47 0.98
CA LEU A 123 12.15 -18.75 2.08
C LEU A 123 11.49 -19.61 3.17
N ARG A 124 10.23 -19.32 3.52
CA ARG A 124 9.47 -20.14 4.49
C ARG A 124 9.32 -21.58 4.02
N ARG A 125 8.95 -21.79 2.74
CA ARG A 125 8.79 -23.14 2.16
C ARG A 125 10.09 -23.94 2.15
N VAL A 126 11.21 -23.31 1.80
CA VAL A 126 12.53 -23.99 1.80
C VAL A 126 12.94 -24.39 3.21
N ARG A 127 12.71 -23.52 4.20
CA ARG A 127 12.99 -23.82 5.61
C ARG A 127 12.16 -25.00 6.11
N ASP A 128 10.87 -25.03 5.78
CA ASP A 128 9.96 -26.10 6.22
C ASP A 128 10.32 -27.44 5.56
N ALA A 129 10.79 -27.44 4.31
CA ALA A 129 11.28 -28.64 3.61
C ALA A 129 12.63 -29.16 4.15
N SER A 130 13.39 -28.33 4.85
CA SER A 130 14.71 -28.68 5.40
C SER A 130 14.68 -29.08 6.88
N GLY A 131 13.49 -29.17 7.49
CA GLY A 131 13.33 -29.59 8.89
C GLY A 131 13.71 -31.06 9.10
N PRO A 132 14.29 -31.44 10.25
CA PRO A 132 14.81 -32.79 10.46
C PRO A 132 13.69 -33.82 10.37
N THR A 133 13.86 -34.83 9.50
CA THR A 133 13.14 -36.09 9.59
C THR A 133 13.56 -36.77 10.89
N VAL A 134 12.76 -36.62 11.94
CA VAL A 134 12.87 -37.45 13.14
C VAL A 134 12.46 -38.87 12.72
N GLY A 135 13.47 -39.67 12.38
CA GLY A 135 13.38 -41.12 12.25
C GLY A 135 13.76 -41.79 13.56
#